data_AF-A0A2W6WT06-F1
#
_entry.id   AF-A0A2W6WT06-F1
#
_cell.length_a   1.000
_cell.length_b   1.000
_cell.length_c   1.000
_cell.angle_alpha   90.00
_cell.angle_beta   90.00
_cell.angle_gamma   90.00
#
_symmetry.space_group_name_H-M   'P 1'
#
loop_
_entity.id
_entity.type
_entity.pdbx_description
1 polymer ?
#
loop_
_entity_poly.entity_id
_entity_poly.type
_entity_poly.pdbx_seq_one_letter_code
_entity_poly.pdbx_strand_id
1 'polypeptide(L)'
;MAHYSETSLETAACLWEAVLTLRARPITDPDAIGLALAIDNTFDALGTAALRLTVVGWTDVVEAAWRAAENNYPLCFDWDFVPNWIIDNIDWSAPHHPCMQAKAVPWAASSNPSDPA
;
A
#
# COMPACT_ATOMS: atom_id res chain seq x y z
N MET A 1 -10.69 23.67 5.47
CA MET A 1 -10.54 22.27 5.94
C MET A 1 -11.07 21.38 4.86
N ALA A 2 -10.37 20.30 4.50
CA ALA A 2 -10.92 19.31 3.59
C ALA A 2 -12.12 18.63 4.27
N HIS A 3 -13.20 18.38 3.53
CA HIS A 3 -14.33 17.59 3.98
C HIS A 3 -14.11 16.15 3.53
N TYR A 4 -13.94 15.24 4.49
CA TYR A 4 -13.82 13.80 4.23
C TYR A 4 -15.18 13.13 4.38
N SER A 5 -15.47 12.15 3.52
CA SER A 5 -16.66 11.31 3.66
C SER A 5 -16.48 10.29 4.79
N GLU A 6 -17.57 9.76 5.34
CA GLU A 6 -17.52 8.66 6.31
C GLU A 6 -16.80 7.44 5.74
N THR A 7 -17.06 7.11 4.47
CA THR A 7 -16.38 6.03 3.74
C THR A 7 -14.87 6.24 3.64
N SER A 8 -14.43 7.49 3.43
CA SER A 8 -13.00 7.81 3.34
C SER A 8 -12.32 7.72 4.70
N LEU A 9 -13.01 8.11 5.78
CA LEU A 9 -12.52 7.94 7.13
C LEU A 9 -12.41 6.46 7.51
N GLU A 10 -13.41 5.65 7.13
CA GLU A 10 -13.40 4.21 7.33
C GLU A 10 -12.25 3.55 6.55
N THR A 11 -12.09 3.90 5.27
CA THR A 11 -10.97 3.39 4.45
C THR A 11 -9.61 3.73 5.06
N ALA A 12 -9.44 4.96 5.55
CA ALA A 12 -8.22 5.38 6.24
C ALA A 12 -7.98 4.58 7.53
N ALA A 13 -9.04 4.25 8.28
CA ALA A 13 -8.96 3.42 9.47
C ALA A 13 -8.56 1.98 9.12
N CYS A 14 -9.22 1.36 8.14
CA CYS A 14 -8.87 0.02 7.66
C CYS A 14 -7.42 -0.06 7.15
N LEU A 15 -6.97 0.95 6.41
CA LEU A 15 -5.58 1.06 5.94
C LEU A 15 -4.59 1.04 7.12
N TRP A 16 -4.86 1.84 8.14
CA TRP A 16 -3.99 1.91 9.32
C TRP A 16 -4.00 0.61 10.13
N GLU A 17 -5.17 0.01 10.34
CA GLU A 17 -5.32 -1.28 11.02
C GLU A 17 -4.60 -2.40 10.27
N ALA A 18 -4.71 -2.44 8.94
CA ALA A 18 -4.05 -3.42 8.11
C ALA A 18 -2.51 -3.33 8.24
N VAL A 19 -1.93 -2.12 8.25
CA VAL A 19 -0.48 -1.95 8.48
C VAL A 19 -0.05 -2.47 9.85
N LEU A 20 -0.82 -2.17 10.91
CA LEU A 20 -0.54 -2.69 12.25
C LEU A 20 -0.62 -4.22 12.31
N THR A 21 -1.60 -4.80 11.63
CA THR A 21 -1.80 -6.25 11.56
C THR A 21 -0.66 -6.93 10.79
N LEU A 22 -0.26 -6.37 9.65
CA LEU A 22 0.87 -6.85 8.85
C LEU A 22 2.18 -6.79 9.64
N ARG A 23 2.42 -5.71 10.39
CA ARG A 23 3.56 -5.59 11.30
C ARG A 23 3.54 -6.66 12.40
N ALA A 24 2.36 -6.97 12.94
CA ALA A 24 2.19 -7.92 14.03
C ALA A 24 2.11 -9.39 13.57
N ARG A 25 2.22 -9.68 12.26
CA ARG A 25 2.01 -11.04 11.74
C ARG A 25 3.00 -12.05 12.36
N PRO A 26 2.54 -13.29 12.64
CA PRO A 26 3.41 -14.32 13.19
C PRO A 26 4.57 -14.68 12.27
N ILE A 27 5.74 -14.92 12.87
CA ILE A 27 7.03 -15.24 12.22
C ILE A 27 7.05 -16.71 11.72
N THR A 28 5.92 -17.24 11.24
CA THR A 28 5.80 -18.64 10.79
C THR A 28 5.79 -18.79 9.28
N ASP A 29 5.61 -17.68 8.54
CA ASP A 29 5.67 -17.62 7.08
C ASP A 29 6.87 -16.73 6.67
N PRO A 30 7.91 -17.28 6.00
CA PRO A 30 9.11 -16.55 5.61
C PRO A 30 8.85 -15.26 4.82
N ASP A 31 7.87 -15.25 3.92
CA ASP A 31 7.56 -14.07 3.11
C ASP A 31 6.84 -13.01 3.96
N ALA A 32 6.00 -13.45 4.90
CA ALA A 32 5.38 -12.57 5.89
C ALA A 32 6.39 -11.98 6.89
N ILE A 33 7.47 -12.70 7.23
CA ILE A 33 8.56 -12.20 8.08
C ILE A 33 9.24 -11.01 7.44
N GLY A 34 9.62 -11.14 6.16
CA GLY A 34 10.32 -10.08 5.43
C GLY A 34 9.52 -8.79 5.40
N LEU A 35 8.22 -8.89 5.10
CA LEU A 35 7.32 -7.74 5.10
C LEU A 35 7.14 -7.13 6.50
N ALA A 36 6.89 -7.96 7.52
CA ALA A 36 6.72 -7.47 8.89
C ALA A 36 7.96 -6.70 9.39
N LEU A 37 9.16 -7.22 9.12
CA LEU A 37 10.43 -6.55 9.44
C LEU A 37 10.63 -5.25 8.65
N ALA A 38 10.28 -5.24 7.36
CA ALA A 38 10.36 -4.02 6.55
C ALA A 38 9.44 -2.92 7.10
N ILE A 39 8.20 -3.28 7.46
CA ILE A 39 7.26 -2.36 8.11
C ILE A 39 7.81 -1.89 9.46
N ASP A 40 8.35 -2.78 10.29
CA ASP A 40 8.93 -2.42 11.59
C ASP A 40 10.08 -1.42 11.46
N ASN A 41 10.97 -1.61 10.48
CA ASN A 41 12.04 -0.65 10.18
C ASN A 41 11.49 0.73 9.77
N THR A 42 10.36 0.78 9.05
CA THR A 42 9.68 2.05 8.72
C THR A 42 9.11 2.72 9.97
N PHE A 43 8.56 1.95 10.91
CA PHE A 43 8.11 2.49 12.20
C PHE A 43 9.27 3.14 12.97
N ASP A 44 10.42 2.47 13.03
CA ASP A 44 11.62 2.99 13.70
C ASP A 44 12.18 4.25 13.02
N ALA A 45 12.16 4.28 11.68
CA ALA A 45 12.71 5.39 10.90
C ALA A 45 11.84 6.66 10.91
N LEU A 46 10.52 6.52 10.76
CA LEU A 46 9.59 7.66 10.63
C LEU A 46 8.88 8.03 11.93
N GLY A 47 8.71 7.07 12.83
CA GLY A 47 7.76 7.16 13.93
C GLY A 47 6.31 7.03 13.47
N THR A 48 5.47 6.56 14.40
CA THR A 48 4.07 6.20 14.14
C THR A 48 3.21 7.35 13.58
N ALA A 49 3.46 8.59 14.00
CA ALA A 49 2.64 9.74 13.57
C ALA A 49 2.86 10.07 12.09
N ALA A 50 4.12 10.14 11.64
CA ALA A 50 4.44 10.43 10.26
C ALA A 50 4.04 9.28 9.33
N LEU A 51 4.32 8.04 9.73
CA LEU A 51 3.93 6.87 8.96
C LEU A 51 2.41 6.80 8.77
N ARG A 52 1.63 7.04 9.83
CA ARG A 52 0.16 7.05 9.73
C ARG A 52 -0.35 8.09 8.73
N LEU A 53 0.26 9.27 8.65
CA LEU A 53 -0.10 10.27 7.64
C LEU A 53 0.20 9.80 6.21
N THR A 54 1.32 9.11 6.00
CA THR A 54 1.63 8.48 4.71
C THR A 54 0.60 7.42 4.34
N VAL A 55 0.28 6.52 5.28
CA VAL A 55 -0.66 5.40 5.06
C VAL A 55 -2.08 5.90 4.74
N VAL A 56 -2.62 6.83 5.52
CA VAL A 56 -3.97 7.39 5.25
C VAL A 56 -3.99 8.21 3.95
N GLY A 57 -2.84 8.68 3.47
CA GLY A 57 -2.70 9.33 2.17
C GLY A 57 -3.01 8.42 0.97
N TRP A 58 -3.09 7.10 1.18
CA TRP A 58 -3.43 6.13 0.12
C TRP A 58 -4.94 5.92 -0.04
N THR A 59 -5.77 6.54 0.80
CA THR A 59 -7.24 6.36 0.85
C THR A 59 -7.90 6.41 -0.53
N ASP A 60 -7.69 7.49 -1.28
CA ASP A 60 -8.35 7.68 -2.59
C ASP A 60 -7.97 6.58 -3.60
N VAL A 61 -6.72 6.10 -3.54
CA VAL A 61 -6.23 5.07 -4.46
C VAL A 61 -6.82 3.71 -4.09
N VAL A 62 -6.94 3.40 -2.81
CA VAL A 62 -7.57 2.17 -2.33
C VAL A 62 -9.06 2.18 -2.65
N GLU A 63 -9.77 3.29 -2.44
CA GLU A 63 -11.18 3.41 -2.82
C GLU A 63 -11.39 3.18 -4.33
N ALA A 64 -10.51 3.76 -5.16
CA ALA A 64 -10.56 3.56 -6.61
C ALA A 64 -10.28 2.10 -6.99
N ALA A 65 -9.31 1.45 -6.34
CA ALA A 65 -8.99 0.05 -6.56
C ALA A 65 -10.15 -0.86 -6.14
N TRP A 66 -10.80 -0.56 -5.00
CA TRP A 66 -11.96 -1.30 -4.52
C TRP A 66 -13.14 -1.18 -5.49
N ARG A 67 -13.51 0.03 -5.92
CA ARG A 67 -14.60 0.23 -6.90
C ARG A 67 -14.38 -0.54 -8.20
N ALA A 68 -13.13 -0.72 -8.62
CA ALA A 68 -12.79 -1.50 -9.81
C ALA A 68 -12.91 -3.02 -9.59
N ALA A 69 -12.74 -3.49 -8.35
CA ALA A 69 -12.68 -4.91 -8.01
C ALA A 69 -13.96 -5.45 -7.35
N GLU A 70 -14.75 -4.62 -6.66
CA GLU A 70 -15.80 -5.02 -5.71
C GLU A 70 -16.83 -6.00 -6.29
N ASN A 71 -17.19 -5.85 -7.57
CA ASN A 71 -18.15 -6.73 -8.22
C ASN A 71 -17.62 -8.16 -8.46
N ASN A 72 -16.30 -8.34 -8.42
CA ASN A 72 -15.62 -9.60 -8.71
C ASN A 72 -14.74 -10.10 -7.55
N TYR A 73 -14.69 -9.37 -6.44
CA TYR A 73 -13.90 -9.72 -5.27
C TYR A 73 -14.81 -10.41 -4.23
N PRO A 74 -14.70 -11.72 -4.00
CA PRO A 74 -15.67 -12.47 -3.21
C PRO A 74 -15.52 -12.31 -1.69
N LEU A 75 -14.52 -11.54 -1.25
CA LEU A 75 -14.12 -11.39 0.14
C LEU A 75 -14.37 -9.96 0.64
N CYS A 76 -14.18 -9.72 1.94
CA CYS A 76 -14.53 -8.43 2.53
C CYS A 76 -13.46 -7.36 2.29
N PHE A 77 -13.87 -6.10 2.42
CA PHE A 77 -13.01 -4.96 2.14
C PHE A 77 -11.86 -4.83 3.16
N ASP A 78 -12.17 -4.91 4.44
CA ASP A 78 -11.30 -4.59 5.57
C ASP A 78 -10.29 -5.71 5.90
N TRP A 79 -10.73 -6.97 6.00
CA TRP A 79 -9.85 -8.08 6.38
C TRP A 79 -9.11 -8.71 5.20
N ASP A 80 -9.66 -8.62 4.00
CA ASP A 80 -9.12 -9.31 2.84
C ASP A 80 -8.56 -8.34 1.80
N PHE A 81 -9.37 -7.40 1.30
CA PHE A 81 -8.93 -6.54 0.20
C PHE A 81 -7.82 -5.56 0.59
N VAL A 82 -8.01 -4.79 1.67
CA VAL A 82 -7.05 -3.74 2.07
C VAL A 82 -5.66 -4.30 2.43
N PRO A 83 -5.53 -5.37 3.25
CA PRO A 83 -4.23 -5.97 3.54
C PRO A 83 -3.53 -6.52 2.28
N ASN A 84 -4.27 -7.20 1.40
CA ASN A 84 -3.71 -7.71 0.14
C ASN A 84 -3.28 -6.57 -0.78
N TRP A 85 -4.07 -5.50 -0.86
CA TRP A 85 -3.70 -4.32 -1.64
C TRP A 85 -2.38 -3.71 -1.14
N ILE A 86 -2.17 -3.62 0.17
CA ILE A 86 -0.91 -3.11 0.75
C ILE A 86 0.27 -4.01 0.36
N ILE A 87 0.11 -5.34 0.50
CA ILE A 87 1.15 -6.33 0.16
C ILE A 87 1.57 -6.17 -1.31
N ASP A 88 0.59 -6.04 -2.21
CA ASP A 88 0.83 -6.05 -3.65
C ASP A 88 1.29 -4.70 -4.21
N ASN A 89 0.92 -3.58 -3.56
CA ASN A 89 1.07 -2.25 -4.16
C ASN A 89 2.02 -1.33 -3.42
N ILE A 90 2.46 -1.65 -2.19
CA ILE A 90 3.37 -0.78 -1.44
C ILE A 90 4.78 -1.37 -1.42
N ASP A 91 5.75 -0.54 -1.78
CA ASP A 91 7.17 -0.79 -1.60
C ASP A 91 7.61 -0.30 -0.22
N TRP A 92 8.11 -1.23 0.60
CA TRP A 92 8.63 -0.98 1.95
C TRP A 92 10.16 -0.99 2.01
N SER A 93 10.85 -1.14 0.88
CA SER A 93 12.31 -1.30 0.81
C SER A 93 13.09 -0.07 1.28
N ALA A 94 12.48 1.12 1.23
CA ALA A 94 13.04 2.37 1.73
C ALA A 94 12.34 2.79 3.03
N PRO A 95 12.94 2.57 4.22
CA PRO A 95 12.26 2.79 5.51
C PRO A 95 11.75 4.21 5.76
N HIS A 96 12.34 5.23 5.12
CA HIS A 96 11.89 6.63 5.24
C HIS A 96 10.84 7.02 4.19
N HIS A 97 10.60 6.17 3.19
CA HIS A 97 9.79 6.50 2.02
C HIS A 97 9.00 5.29 1.51
N PRO A 98 8.14 4.67 2.35
CA PRO A 98 7.21 3.67 1.84
C PRO A 98 6.30 4.33 0.80
N CYS A 99 6.25 3.76 -0.40
CA CYS A 99 5.55 4.37 -1.52
C CYS A 99 4.86 3.31 -2.39
N MET A 100 3.92 3.75 -3.23
CA MET A 100 3.28 2.84 -4.17
C MET A 100 4.32 2.34 -5.17
N GLN A 101 4.33 1.02 -5.41
CA GLN A 101 5.16 0.41 -6.44
C GLN A 101 4.88 1.09 -7.78
N ALA A 102 5.92 1.62 -8.42
CA ALA A 102 5.83 2.06 -9.79
C ALA A 102 5.55 0.82 -10.65
N LYS A 103 4.33 0.65 -11.17
CA LYS A 103 4.08 -0.37 -12.18
C LYS A 103 5.05 -0.14 -13.33
N ALA A 104 5.97 -1.08 -13.54
CA ALA A 104 6.85 -1.05 -14.70
C ALA A 104 5.97 -1.03 -15.96
N VAL A 105 6.02 0.07 -16.72
CA VAL A 105 5.39 0.13 -18.04
C VAL A 105 6.27 -0.71 -18.96
N PRO A 106 5.82 -1.88 -19.46
CA PRO A 106 6.72 -2.85 -20.10
C PRO A 106 7.37 -2.37 -21.42
N TRP A 107 6.96 -1.22 -21.97
CA TRP A 107 7.44 -0.75 -23.28
C TRP A 107 8.31 0.51 -23.22
N ALA A 108 8.49 1.15 -22.05
CA ALA A 108 9.27 2.39 -21.96
C ALA A 108 10.80 2.20 -22.12
N ALA A 109 11.27 0.96 -22.29
CA ALA A 109 12.68 0.64 -22.51
C ALA A 109 13.10 0.59 -24.00
N SER A 110 12.20 0.86 -24.95
CA SER A 110 12.51 0.76 -26.39
C SER A 110 12.22 2.05 -27.17
N SER A 111 12.72 3.19 -26.67
CA SER A 111 12.90 4.38 -27.49
C SER A 111 14.39 4.63 -27.68
N ASN A 112 15.02 3.84 -28.56
CA ASN A 112 16.40 4.07 -28.98
C ASN A 112 16.38 5.20 -30.05
N PRO A 113 17.07 6.34 -29.86
CA PRO A 113 17.11 7.40 -30.86
C PRO A 113 18.12 7.01 -31.94
N SER A 114 17.69 6.25 -32.94
CA SER A 114 18.50 5.93 -34.11
C SER A 114 17.64 5.68 -35.34
N ASP A 115 16.85 6.68 -35.73
CA ASP A 115 16.38 6.80 -37.12
C ASP A 115 17.06 8.02 -37.73
N PRO A 116 17.89 7.87 -38.79
CA PRO A 116 18.37 8.99 -39.57
C PRO A 116 17.28 9.46 -40.56
N ALA A 117 17.40 10.74 -40.90
CA ALA A 117 16.47 11.59 -41.66
C ALA A 117 15.96 11.05 -43.01
#